data_AF-A0A7S3GNY1-F1
#
_entry.id   AF-A0A7S3GNY1-F1
#
_cell.length_a   1.000
_cell.length_b   1.000
_cell.length_c   1.000
_cell.angle_alpha   90.00
_cell.angle_beta   90.00
_cell.angle_gamma   90.00
#
_symmetry.space_group_name_H-M   'P 1'
#
loop_
_entity.id
_entity.type
_entity.pdbx_description
1 polymer ?
#
loop_
_entity_poly.entity_id
_entity_poly.type
_entity_poly.pdbx_seq_one_letter_code
_entity_poly.pdbx_strand_id
1 'polypeptide(L)'
;TAALCVGLAAGTSMHLAKLCRTHSCTDANFPILDYAEAESKCICRGHPCWEENGRSHSCDAEEYPFLSFSYDENKKLSCGCSATPHYASTYITKDLCAGHFCEEAFPILDYSEQESKCMCRAHPCNDMEGMKHECSDAKFPILRYREDETAPGSGKAKPVCECAAKLEAPSESGEL
;
A
#
# COMPACT_ATOMS: atom_id res chain seq x y z
N THR A 1 22.09 22.24 -12.05
CA THR A 1 22.00 21.04 -12.91
C THR A 1 21.40 19.92 -12.06
N ALA A 2 20.26 19.39 -12.50
CA ALA A 2 19.60 18.12 -12.16
C ALA A 2 19.50 17.59 -10.70
N ALA A 3 18.27 17.34 -10.28
CA ALA A 3 17.80 15.98 -9.93
C ALA A 3 16.27 15.91 -10.13
N LEU A 4 15.81 15.32 -11.25
CA LEU A 4 14.44 14.83 -11.32
C LEU A 4 14.38 13.58 -10.45
N CYS A 5 13.69 13.66 -9.31
CA CYS A 5 13.29 12.47 -8.58
C CYS A 5 12.29 11.70 -9.44
N VAL A 6 12.77 10.67 -10.13
CA VAL A 6 11.91 9.69 -10.79
C VAL A 6 11.22 8.92 -9.67
N GLY A 7 9.99 9.31 -9.35
CA GLY A 7 9.18 8.66 -8.33
C GLY A 7 8.97 7.19 -8.69
N LEU A 8 9.70 6.32 -8.00
CA LEU A 8 9.54 4.87 -8.07
C LEU A 8 8.28 4.47 -7.31
N ALA A 9 7.48 3.64 -7.95
CA ALA A 9 6.09 3.39 -7.62
C ALA A 9 5.89 2.71 -6.26
N ALA A 10 5.09 3.34 -5.40
CA ALA A 10 4.39 2.68 -4.29
C ALA A 10 3.18 1.95 -4.85
N GLY A 11 2.79 0.76 -4.38
CA GLY A 11 1.62 0.10 -4.94
C GLY A 11 0.96 -1.01 -4.15
N THR A 12 -0.32 -1.19 -4.46
CA THR A 12 -1.22 -2.19 -3.87
C THR A 12 -1.04 -3.57 -4.53
N SER A 13 -1.03 -4.64 -3.73
CA SER A 13 -1.13 -6.03 -4.18
C SER A 13 -2.35 -6.27 -5.10
N MET A 14 -2.16 -6.99 -6.22
CA MET A 14 -3.25 -7.36 -7.11
C MET A 14 -4.17 -8.40 -6.47
N HIS A 15 -3.63 -9.32 -5.66
CA HIS A 15 -4.43 -10.26 -4.89
C HIS A 15 -5.40 -9.52 -3.97
N LEU A 16 -4.91 -8.53 -3.23
CA LEU A 16 -5.75 -7.70 -2.37
C LEU A 16 -6.78 -6.90 -3.17
N ALA A 17 -6.39 -6.29 -4.30
CA ALA A 17 -7.30 -5.54 -5.16
C ALA A 17 -8.47 -6.39 -5.67
N LYS A 18 -8.20 -7.66 -6.02
CA LYS A 18 -9.22 -8.63 -6.44
C LYS A 18 -10.15 -9.04 -5.29
N LEU A 19 -9.62 -9.23 -4.08
CA LEU A 19 -10.43 -9.54 -2.89
C LEU A 19 -11.32 -8.35 -2.49
N CYS A 20 -10.81 -7.14 -2.67
CA CYS A 20 -11.41 -5.91 -2.18
C CYS A 20 -11.90 -4.97 -3.27
N ARG A 21 -12.51 -5.55 -4.30
CA ARG A 21 -13.14 -4.80 -5.39
C ARG A 21 -14.10 -3.76 -4.83
N THR A 22 -14.08 -2.56 -5.42
CA THR A 22 -14.91 -1.40 -5.05
C THR A 22 -14.69 -0.83 -3.64
N HIS A 23 -13.83 -1.44 -2.82
CA HIS A 23 -13.53 -0.92 -1.49
C HIS A 23 -12.41 0.12 -1.56
N SER A 24 -12.60 1.23 -0.86
CA SER A 24 -11.59 2.27 -0.72
C SER A 24 -11.58 2.78 0.72
N CYS A 25 -10.41 3.24 1.14
CA CYS A 25 -10.18 3.75 2.48
C CYS A 25 -9.88 5.24 2.36
N THR A 26 -10.83 6.06 2.79
CA THR A 26 -10.79 7.52 2.68
C THR A 26 -10.60 8.22 4.03
N ASP A 27 -10.77 7.48 5.13
CA ASP A 27 -10.49 7.98 6.48
C ASP A 27 -8.98 8.08 6.69
N ALA A 28 -8.50 9.26 7.08
CA ALA A 28 -7.09 9.52 7.36
C ALA A 28 -6.56 8.69 8.55
N ASN A 29 -7.42 8.26 9.47
CA ASN A 29 -7.05 7.38 10.59
C ASN A 29 -6.93 5.91 10.15
N PHE A 30 -7.51 5.54 9.00
CA PHE A 30 -7.51 4.18 8.50
C PHE A 30 -7.25 4.15 6.98
N PRO A 31 -6.15 4.70 6.46
CA PRO A 31 -5.99 4.90 5.02
C PRO A 31 -5.58 3.63 4.26
N ILE A 32 -5.17 2.57 4.97
CA ILE A 32 -4.67 1.34 4.37
C ILE A 32 -5.84 0.35 4.17
N LEU A 33 -6.10 0.04 2.91
CA LEU A 33 -6.94 -1.10 2.51
C LEU A 33 -6.26 -2.40 2.93
N ASP A 34 -7.02 -3.25 3.61
CA ASP A 34 -6.55 -4.54 4.10
C ASP A 34 -7.68 -5.59 4.08
N TYR A 35 -7.36 -6.83 4.41
CA TYR A 35 -8.32 -7.93 4.45
C TYR A 35 -8.33 -8.62 5.81
N ALA A 36 -9.52 -8.84 6.38
CA ALA A 36 -9.71 -9.62 7.58
C ALA A 36 -10.18 -11.03 7.19
N GLU A 37 -9.25 -11.96 7.03
CA GLU A 37 -9.53 -13.33 6.56
C GLU A 37 -10.58 -14.05 7.42
N ALA A 38 -10.46 -13.95 8.74
CA ALA A 38 -11.39 -14.57 9.69
C ALA A 38 -12.85 -14.12 9.53
N GLU A 39 -13.06 -12.90 9.03
CA GLU A 39 -14.39 -12.33 8.77
C GLU A 39 -14.73 -12.30 7.28
N SER A 40 -13.79 -12.74 6.44
CA SER A 40 -13.86 -12.71 4.98
C SER A 40 -14.28 -11.35 4.42
N LYS A 41 -13.77 -10.25 5.01
CA LYS A 41 -14.17 -8.88 4.66
C LYS A 41 -12.98 -7.96 4.45
N CYS A 42 -13.17 -6.99 3.56
CA CYS A 42 -12.23 -5.88 3.38
C CYS A 42 -12.43 -4.86 4.48
N ILE A 43 -11.32 -4.33 4.98
CA ILE A 43 -11.30 -3.37 6.08
C ILE A 43 -10.31 -2.27 5.77
N CYS A 44 -10.48 -1.17 6.48
CA CYS A 44 -9.54 -0.07 6.52
C CYS A 44 -8.76 -0.13 7.83
N ARG A 45 -7.44 0.01 7.77
CA ARG A 45 -6.54 0.00 8.94
C ARG A 45 -5.66 1.24 8.96
N GLY A 46 -5.30 1.65 10.17
CA GLY A 46 -4.22 2.61 10.39
C GLY A 46 -2.88 2.00 9.98
N HIS A 47 -1.89 2.86 9.73
CA HIS A 47 -0.54 2.38 9.44
C HIS A 47 0.01 1.60 10.65
N PRO A 48 0.60 0.39 10.48
CA PRO A 48 1.08 -0.42 11.60
C PRO A 48 2.09 0.29 12.51
N CYS A 49 2.86 1.21 11.95
CA CYS A 49 3.87 2.00 12.67
C CYS A 49 3.35 3.27 13.35
N TRP A 50 2.05 3.59 13.25
CA TRP A 50 1.50 4.76 13.97
C TRP A 50 1.36 4.50 15.47
N GLU A 51 1.21 3.24 15.88
CA GLU A 51 1.09 2.84 17.28
C GLU A 51 1.85 1.54 17.52
N GLU A 52 3.16 1.65 17.76
CA GLU A 52 4.00 0.52 18.17
C GLU A 52 4.37 0.67 19.65
N ASN A 53 3.71 -0.09 20.53
CA ASN A 53 3.95 -0.06 21.98
C ASN A 53 3.86 1.34 22.62
N GLY A 54 2.91 2.17 22.15
CA GLY A 54 2.74 3.56 22.61
C GLY A 54 3.76 4.55 22.05
N ARG A 55 4.45 4.18 20.96
CA ARG A 55 5.30 5.08 20.17
C ARG A 55 4.75 5.22 18.77
N SER A 56 4.60 6.46 18.34
CA SER A 56 4.28 6.80 16.95
C SER A 56 5.56 7.07 16.18
N HIS A 57 5.70 6.47 15.01
CA HIS A 57 6.84 6.68 14.11
C HIS A 57 6.49 7.70 13.02
N SER A 58 7.36 8.69 12.83
CA SER A 58 7.32 9.67 11.74
C SER A 58 8.62 9.64 10.93
N CYS A 59 8.56 10.16 9.70
CA CYS A 59 9.70 10.29 8.79
C CYS A 59 9.80 11.74 8.31
N ASP A 60 10.69 12.50 8.95
CA ASP A 60 10.84 13.95 8.75
C ASP A 60 12.07 14.30 7.89
N ALA A 61 12.93 13.33 7.60
CA ALA A 61 14.09 13.52 6.74
C ALA A 61 13.66 13.66 5.27
N GLU A 62 14.15 14.70 4.60
CA GLU A 62 13.80 14.99 3.20
C GLU A 62 14.18 13.83 2.24
N GLU A 63 15.29 13.15 2.51
CA GLU A 63 15.81 12.04 1.71
C GLU A 63 15.00 10.74 1.88
N TYR A 64 14.32 10.58 3.04
CA TYR A 64 13.54 9.40 3.39
C TYR A 64 12.22 9.82 4.05
N PRO A 65 11.30 10.49 3.33
CA PRO A 65 10.16 11.14 3.96
C PRO A 65 8.97 10.19 4.17
N PHE A 66 9.03 8.95 3.71
CA PHE A 66 7.90 8.03 3.71
C PHE A 66 8.04 6.96 4.78
N LEU A 67 6.98 6.75 5.56
CA LEU A 67 6.92 5.65 6.51
C LEU A 67 6.74 4.34 5.75
N SER A 68 7.52 3.33 6.15
CA SER A 68 7.52 1.99 5.58
C SER A 68 7.45 0.96 6.70
N PHE A 69 6.93 -0.22 6.38
CA PHE A 69 6.84 -1.30 7.35
C PHE A 69 7.03 -2.66 6.68
N SER A 70 7.52 -3.61 7.46
CA SER A 70 7.65 -5.01 7.05
C SER A 70 7.43 -5.91 8.26
N TYR A 71 7.22 -7.20 8.00
CA TYR A 71 7.14 -8.22 9.03
C TYR A 71 8.19 -9.29 8.75
N ASP A 72 8.95 -9.67 9.78
CA ASP A 72 9.88 -10.80 9.68
C ASP A 72 9.14 -12.15 9.68
N GLU A 73 9.88 -13.26 9.55
CA GLU A 73 9.32 -14.62 9.55
C GLU A 73 8.54 -14.96 10.84
N ASN A 74 8.83 -14.27 11.94
CA ASN A 74 8.14 -14.42 13.22
C ASN A 74 6.94 -13.46 13.36
N LYS A 75 6.54 -12.80 12.27
CA LYS A 75 5.48 -11.78 12.23
C LYS A 75 5.75 -10.59 13.15
N LYS A 76 7.01 -10.29 13.42
CA LYS A 76 7.42 -9.11 14.16
C LYS A 76 7.46 -7.90 13.23
N LEU A 77 6.77 -6.84 13.61
CA LEU A 77 6.76 -5.57 12.89
C LEU A 77 8.15 -4.93 12.91
N SER A 78 8.56 -4.37 11.79
CA SER A 78 9.71 -3.48 11.66
C SER A 78 9.27 -2.22 10.92
N CYS A 79 9.53 -1.06 11.52
CA CYS A 79 9.19 0.24 11.00
C CYS A 79 10.45 0.99 10.56
N GLY A 80 10.35 1.73 9.45
CA GLY A 80 11.47 2.50 8.92
C GLY A 80 11.02 3.60 7.97
N CYS A 81 12.00 4.36 7.46
CA CYS A 81 11.76 5.43 6.50
C CYS A 81 12.33 5.08 5.13
N SER A 82 11.63 5.43 4.07
CA SER A 82 11.99 5.17 2.68
C SER A 82 11.96 6.44 1.83
N ALA A 83 12.78 6.46 0.77
CA ALA A 83 12.82 7.53 -0.21
C ALA A 83 11.62 7.48 -1.18
N THR A 84 10.99 6.31 -1.30
CA THR A 84 9.81 6.06 -2.11
C THR A 84 8.61 5.81 -1.21
N PRO A 85 7.38 6.21 -1.61
CA PRO A 85 6.22 5.91 -0.79
C PRO A 85 6.02 4.40 -0.67
N HIS A 86 5.57 3.97 0.51
CA HIS A 86 5.27 2.57 0.78
C HIS A 86 3.79 2.44 1.13
N TYR A 87 3.08 1.56 0.42
CA TYR A 87 1.68 1.27 0.66
C TYR A 87 1.48 -0.24 0.54
N ALA A 88 1.22 -0.90 1.66
CA ALA A 88 1.08 -2.35 1.71
C ALA A 88 -0.03 -2.74 2.69
N SER A 89 -0.57 -3.96 2.53
CA SER A 89 -1.56 -4.54 3.43
C SER A 89 -0.88 -5.38 4.50
N THR A 90 -1.43 -5.39 5.72
CA THR A 90 -0.93 -6.28 6.78
C THR A 90 -1.28 -7.73 6.46
N TYR A 91 -2.45 -8.01 5.90
CA TYR A 91 -2.79 -9.35 5.44
C TYR A 91 -1.75 -9.92 4.47
N ILE A 92 -1.31 -9.14 3.48
CA ILE A 92 -0.25 -9.57 2.56
C ILE A 92 1.09 -9.71 3.30
N THR A 93 1.56 -8.65 3.94
CA THR A 93 2.95 -8.58 4.47
C THR A 93 3.18 -9.40 5.74
N LYS A 94 2.15 -9.64 6.54
CA LYS A 94 2.23 -10.37 7.83
C LYS A 94 1.62 -11.76 7.77
N ASP A 95 0.47 -11.91 7.12
CA ASP A 95 -0.28 -13.16 7.21
C ASP A 95 0.07 -14.13 6.09
N LEU A 96 0.21 -13.64 4.85
CA LEU A 96 0.58 -14.46 3.71
C LEU A 96 2.10 -14.51 3.45
N CYS A 97 2.79 -13.38 3.62
CA CYS A 97 4.16 -13.19 3.14
C CYS A 97 5.15 -12.69 4.19
N ALA A 98 4.97 -13.10 5.45
CA ALA A 98 5.92 -12.83 6.52
C ALA A 98 7.36 -13.24 6.13
N GLY A 99 8.34 -12.37 6.37
CA GLY A 99 9.75 -12.61 6.05
C GLY A 99 10.13 -12.36 4.59
N HIS A 100 9.17 -12.05 3.71
CA HIS A 100 9.46 -11.70 2.32
C HIS A 100 9.58 -10.19 2.13
N PHE A 101 10.54 -9.78 1.28
CA PHE A 101 10.74 -8.40 0.85
C PHE A 101 11.03 -8.36 -0.64
N CYS A 102 10.83 -7.20 -1.24
CA CYS A 102 11.02 -6.99 -2.67
C CYS A 102 12.08 -5.93 -2.95
N GLU A 103 12.79 -6.12 -4.05
CA GLU A 103 13.78 -5.16 -4.54
C GLU A 103 13.11 -4.01 -5.30
N GLU A 104 13.82 -2.89 -5.45
CA GLU A 104 13.29 -1.64 -6.01
C GLU A 104 12.69 -1.77 -7.42
N ALA A 105 13.20 -2.70 -8.24
CA ALA A 105 12.67 -2.93 -9.59
C ALA A 105 11.25 -3.54 -9.58
N PHE A 106 10.89 -4.27 -8.53
CA PHE A 106 9.62 -4.96 -8.36
C PHE A 106 9.07 -4.76 -6.95
N PRO A 107 8.80 -3.51 -6.51
CA PRO A 107 8.71 -3.16 -5.10
C PRO A 107 7.43 -3.64 -4.41
N ILE A 108 6.48 -4.25 -5.14
CA ILE A 108 5.21 -4.69 -4.58
C ILE A 108 5.30 -6.16 -4.20
N LEU A 109 5.20 -6.43 -2.90
CA LEU A 109 4.96 -7.76 -2.38
C LEU A 109 3.50 -8.15 -2.62
N ASP A 110 3.29 -9.27 -3.27
CA ASP A 110 1.98 -9.80 -3.67
C ASP A 110 1.91 -11.31 -3.41
N TYR A 111 0.70 -11.87 -3.49
CA TYR A 111 0.46 -13.30 -3.27
C TYR A 111 -0.21 -13.93 -4.49
N SER A 112 0.34 -15.04 -4.97
CA SER A 112 -0.26 -15.83 -6.05
C SER A 112 -1.12 -16.93 -5.43
N GLU A 113 -2.45 -16.82 -5.52
CA GLU A 113 -3.35 -17.89 -5.09
C GLU A 113 -3.09 -19.19 -5.86
N GLN A 114 -2.85 -19.07 -7.17
CA GLN A 114 -2.64 -20.22 -8.05
C GLN A 114 -1.40 -21.03 -7.68
N GLU A 115 -0.32 -20.33 -7.31
CA GLU A 115 0.95 -20.97 -6.95
C GLU A 115 1.14 -21.10 -5.45
N SER A 116 0.22 -20.55 -4.65
CA SER A 116 0.29 -20.47 -3.20
C SER A 116 1.65 -19.94 -2.70
N LYS A 117 2.12 -18.84 -3.32
CA LYS A 117 3.44 -18.28 -3.05
C LYS A 117 3.45 -16.76 -3.08
N CYS A 118 4.36 -16.17 -2.32
CA CYS A 118 4.68 -14.75 -2.39
C CYS A 118 5.49 -14.43 -3.64
N MET A 119 5.25 -13.27 -4.23
CA MET A 119 5.96 -12.80 -5.42
C MET A 119 6.14 -11.29 -5.37
N CYS A 120 7.21 -10.82 -6.02
CA CYS A 120 7.48 -9.41 -6.22
C CYS A 120 7.01 -8.99 -7.61
N ARG A 121 6.32 -7.86 -7.70
CA ARG A 121 5.75 -7.35 -8.97
C ARG A 121 6.08 -5.89 -9.18
N ALA A 122 6.13 -5.52 -10.46
CA ALA A 122 6.14 -4.12 -10.85
C ALA A 122 4.75 -3.53 -10.56
N HIS A 123 4.68 -2.21 -10.44
CA HIS A 123 3.42 -1.54 -10.19
C HIS A 123 2.40 -1.83 -11.31
N PRO A 124 1.18 -2.31 -11.02
CA PRO A 124 0.18 -2.63 -12.06
C PRO A 124 -0.15 -1.43 -12.95
N CYS A 125 -0.02 -0.22 -12.42
CA CYS A 125 -0.20 1.03 -13.17
C CYS A 125 1.01 1.49 -14.00
N ASN A 126 2.12 0.74 -14.02
CA ASN A 126 3.27 1.08 -14.86
C ASN A 126 3.01 0.81 -16.34
N ASP A 127 2.07 -0.08 -16.66
CA ASP A 127 1.64 -0.38 -18.03
C ASP A 127 0.16 -0.81 -18.01
N MET A 128 -0.73 0.19 -17.96
CA MET A 128 -2.16 -0.02 -18.09
C MET A 128 -2.60 0.43 -19.48
N GLU A 129 -2.92 -0.51 -20.35
CA GLU A 129 -3.30 -0.24 -21.75
C GLU A 129 -2.20 0.52 -22.54
N GLY A 130 -0.92 0.26 -22.26
CA GLY A 130 0.20 0.96 -22.88
C GLY A 130 0.52 2.33 -22.25
N MET A 131 -0.20 2.71 -21.19
CA MET A 131 -0.01 3.97 -20.47
C MET A 131 0.62 3.72 -19.10
N LYS A 132 1.71 4.44 -18.83
CA LYS A 132 2.29 4.52 -17.49
C LYS A 132 1.57 5.62 -16.70
N HIS A 133 1.11 5.29 -15.50
CA HIS A 133 0.53 6.26 -14.57
C HIS A 133 1.56 6.64 -13.49
N GLU A 134 1.46 7.88 -13.02
CA GLU A 134 2.30 8.41 -11.95
C GLU A 134 1.55 9.51 -11.17
N CYS A 135 2.01 9.78 -9.95
CA CYS A 135 1.49 10.86 -9.11
C CYS A 135 2.43 12.05 -9.14
N SER A 136 1.94 13.19 -9.61
CA SER A 136 2.72 14.43 -9.75
C SER A 136 2.47 15.44 -8.63
N ASP A 137 1.37 15.29 -7.87
CA ASP A 137 1.08 16.14 -6.72
C ASP A 137 1.81 15.62 -5.48
N ALA A 138 2.67 16.45 -4.89
CA ALA A 138 3.40 16.13 -3.67
C ALA A 138 2.49 15.83 -2.46
N LYS A 139 1.23 16.32 -2.46
CA LYS A 139 0.23 16.01 -1.43
C LYS A 139 -0.33 14.60 -1.58
N PHE A 140 -0.32 14.04 -2.79
CA PHE A 140 -0.83 12.72 -3.11
C PHE A 140 0.24 11.84 -3.75
N PRO A 141 1.38 11.59 -3.09
CA PRO A 141 2.53 10.95 -3.71
C PRO A 141 2.37 9.44 -3.89
N ILE A 142 1.35 8.83 -3.28
CA ILE A 142 1.19 7.38 -3.27
C ILE A 142 0.34 6.95 -4.46
N LEU A 143 0.95 6.29 -5.43
CA LEU A 143 0.20 5.61 -6.49
C LEU A 143 -0.45 4.34 -5.92
N ARG A 144 -1.74 4.13 -6.19
CA ARG A 144 -2.48 2.95 -5.74
C ARG A 144 -3.15 2.28 -6.92
N TYR A 145 -3.12 0.96 -6.90
CA TYR A 145 -3.92 0.12 -7.78
C TYR A 145 -5.14 -0.40 -7.03
N ARG A 146 -6.31 -0.40 -7.67
CA ARG A 146 -7.51 -1.11 -7.19
C ARG A 146 -8.33 -1.61 -8.37
N GLU A 147 -9.29 -2.48 -8.09
CA GLU A 147 -10.26 -2.98 -9.06
C GLU A 147 -11.66 -2.47 -8.72
N ASP A 148 -12.38 -1.94 -9.71
CA ASP A 148 -13.78 -1.56 -9.59
C ASP A 148 -14.67 -2.52 -10.38
N GLU A 149 -15.76 -3.00 -9.78
CA GLU A 149 -16.72 -3.79 -10.53
C GLU A 149 -17.38 -2.94 -11.62
N THR A 150 -17.42 -3.46 -12.85
CA THR A 150 -18.08 -2.75 -13.97
C THR A 150 -19.60 -2.73 -13.82
N ALA A 151 -20.14 -3.71 -13.11
CA ALA A 151 -21.53 -3.82 -12.70
C ALA A 151 -21.61 -4.73 -11.46
N PRO A 152 -22.49 -4.43 -10.49
CA PRO A 152 -22.60 -5.22 -9.26
C PRO A 152 -22.80 -6.71 -9.55
N GLY A 153 -21.91 -7.55 -9.03
CA GLY A 153 -22.00 -9.02 -9.14
C GLY A 153 -21.69 -9.59 -10.52
N SER A 154 -21.21 -8.78 -11.46
CA SER A 154 -20.85 -9.25 -12.82
C SER A 154 -19.56 -10.09 -12.85
N GLY A 155 -18.75 -10.04 -11.78
CA GLY A 155 -17.42 -10.64 -11.71
C GLY A 155 -16.37 -9.96 -12.59
N LYS A 156 -16.77 -8.99 -13.43
CA LYS A 156 -15.89 -8.18 -14.27
C LYS A 156 -15.42 -6.94 -13.49
N ALA A 157 -14.12 -6.72 -13.52
CA ALA A 157 -13.49 -5.58 -12.88
C ALA A 157 -12.76 -4.70 -13.91
N LYS A 158 -12.81 -3.39 -13.68
CA LYS A 158 -12.00 -2.39 -14.34
C LYS A 158 -10.82 -2.03 -13.43
N PRO A 159 -9.58 -2.03 -13.94
CA PRO A 159 -8.45 -1.56 -13.17
C PRO A 159 -8.52 -0.05 -12.97
N VAL A 160 -8.10 0.42 -11.79
CA VAL A 160 -8.07 1.84 -11.43
C VAL A 160 -6.71 2.16 -10.82
N CYS A 161 -6.14 3.27 -11.29
CA CYS A 161 -4.93 3.87 -10.77
C CYS A 161 -5.29 5.22 -10.17
N GLU A 162 -4.99 5.42 -8.90
CA GLU A 162 -5.32 6.66 -8.19
C GLU A 162 -4.16 7.10 -7.29
N CYS A 163 -4.08 8.41 -7.06
CA CYS A 163 -3.10 9.00 -6.16
C CYS A 163 -3.74 9.21 -4.78
N ALA A 164 -3.02 8.81 -3.73
CA ALA A 164 -3.45 8.94 -2.35
C ALA A 164 -2.47 9.77 -1.52
N ALA A 165 -3.01 10.34 -0.45
CA ALA A 165 -2.26 11.17 0.47
C ALA A 165 -1.11 10.40 1.12
N LYS A 166 -0.05 11.12 1.48
CA LYS A 166 1.05 10.58 2.29
C LYS A 166 0.49 10.01 3.60
N LEU A 167 1.01 8.85 4.02
CA LEU A 167 0.58 8.20 5.25
C LEU A 167 1.25 8.89 6.46
N GLU A 168 0.55 9.85 7.03
CA GLU A 168 0.98 10.56 8.25
C GLU A 168 0.05 10.18 9.39
N ALA A 169 0.62 10.03 10.60
CA ALA A 169 -0.19 9.76 11.77
C ALA A 169 -1.19 10.91 11.98
N PRO A 170 -2.47 10.62 12.25
CA PRO A 170 -3.45 11.65 12.58
C PRO A 170 -2.96 12.45 13.79
N SER A 171 -2.94 13.78 13.70
CA SER A 171 -2.64 14.61 14.87
C SER A 171 -3.85 14.63 15.81
N GLU A 172 -3.64 14.44 17.12
CA GLU A 172 -4.70 14.56 18.15
C GLU A 172 -5.30 15.98 18.28
N SER A 173 -4.97 16.91 17.37
CA SER A 173 -5.53 18.24 17.31
C SER A 173 -6.91 18.22 16.63
N GLY A 174 -7.87 17.60 17.29
CA GLY A 174 -9.26 17.49 16.85
C GLY A 174 -10.27 17.53 17.98
N GLU A 175 -9.94 18.17 19.12
CA GLU A 175 -10.96 18.69 20.05
C GLU A 175 -11.16 20.18 19.80
N LEU A 176 -12.29 20.51 19.14
CA LEU A 176 -13.39 21.33 19.68
C LEU A 176 -14.52 21.46 18.65
#